data_AF-A0A956VUL2-F1
#
_entry.id   AF-A0A956VUL2-F1
#
_cell.length_a   1.000
_cell.length_b   1.000
_cell.length_c   1.000
_cell.angle_alpha   90.00
_cell.angle_beta   90.00
_cell.angle_gamma   90.00
#
_symmetry.space_group_name_H-M   'P 1'
#
loop_
_entity.id
_entity.type
_entity.pdbx_description
1 polymer ?
#
loop_
_entity_poly.entity_id
_entity_poly.type
_entity_poly.pdbx_seq_one_letter_code
_entity_poly.pdbx_strand_id
1 'polypeptide(L)' 'MARSLKKGPFVDHHLMAKVEKAAATKDKKPIKTWWCRSTSLPQCIGRTVVVHNGKQHL' A
#
# COMPACT_ATOMS: atom_id res chain seq x y z
N MET A 1 -6.10 -10.07 10.08
CA MET A 1 -5.08 -11.05 10.55
C MET A 1 -4.02 -10.34 11.38
N ALA A 2 -3.85 -10.73 12.64
CA ALA A 2 -2.73 -10.26 13.44
C ALA A 2 -1.44 -10.98 13.01
N ARG A 3 -0.38 -10.22 12.69
CA ARG A 3 0.95 -10.76 12.39
C ARG A 3 1.78 -10.72 13.67
N SER A 4 2.74 -11.64 13.82
CA SER A 4 3.63 -11.65 14.99
C SER A 4 4.45 -10.36 15.09
N LEU A 5 4.43 -9.73 16.27
CA LEU A 5 5.13 -8.45 16.56
C LEU A 5 6.64 -8.53 16.31
N LYS A 6 7.27 -9.70 16.52
CA LYS A 6 8.72 -9.91 16.30
C LYS A 6 9.14 -9.78 14.83
N LYS A 7 8.22 -9.96 13.87
CA LYS A 7 8.53 -9.97 12.43
C LYS A 7 8.43 -8.58 11.78
N GLY A 8 7.98 -7.56 12.52
CA GLY A 8 7.79 -6.22 12.01
C GLY A 8 6.60 -6.05 11.06
N PRO A 9 6.30 -4.80 10.65
CA PRO A 9 5.27 -4.51 9.67
C PRO A 9 5.65 -5.09 8.31
N PHE A 10 4.70 -5.72 7.64
CA PHE A 10 4.93 -6.29 6.32
C PHE A 10 4.34 -5.38 5.26
N VAL A 11 5.12 -5.12 4.22
CA VAL A 11 4.62 -4.50 2.99
C VAL A 11 5.14 -5.26 1.79
N ASP A 12 4.25 -5.44 0.82
CA ASP A 12 4.58 -6.06 -0.45
C ASP A 12 5.51 -5.17 -1.29
N HIS A 13 6.57 -5.75 -1.87
CA HIS A 13 7.57 -5.02 -2.65
C HIS A 13 6.96 -4.26 -3.82
N HIS A 14 5.93 -4.80 -4.46
CA HIS A 14 5.25 -4.13 -5.57
C HIS A 14 4.48 -2.89 -5.11
N LEU A 15 3.92 -2.92 -3.90
CA LEU A 15 3.24 -1.76 -3.33
C LEU A 15 4.26 -0.69 -2.93
N MET A 16 5.36 -1.09 -2.29
CA MET A 16 6.47 -0.17 -1.95
C MET A 16 7.02 0.55 -3.18
N ALA A 17 7.33 -0.18 -4.25
CA ALA A 17 7.86 0.42 -5.47
C ALA A 17 6.89 1.44 -6.11
N LYS A 18 5.57 1.19 -6.05
CA LYS A 18 4.55 2.14 -6.54
C LYS A 18 4.47 3.38 -5.64
N VAL A 19 4.54 3.18 -4.34
CA VAL A 19 4.50 4.25 -3.33
C VAL A 19 5.74 5.14 -3.46
N GLU A 20 6.92 4.57 -3.64
CA GLU A 20 8.18 5.30 -3.86
C GLU A 20 8.16 6.09 -5.18
N LYS A 21 7.69 5.48 -6.28
CA LYS A 21 7.52 6.19 -7.56
C LYS A 21 6.54 7.36 -7.43
N ALA A 22 5.41 7.15 -6.76
CA ALA A 22 4.44 8.23 -6.50
C ALA A 22 5.03 9.33 -5.59
N ALA A 23 5.94 8.98 -4.68
CA ALA A 23 6.67 9.95 -3.87
C ALA A 23 7.59 10.83 -4.72
N ALA A 24 8.38 10.20 -5.61
CA ALA A 24 9.33 10.88 -6.47
C ALA A 24 8.65 11.82 -7.47
N THR A 25 7.56 11.36 -8.09
CA THR A 25 6.85 12.14 -9.12
C THR A 25 5.84 13.14 -8.53
N LYS A 26 5.59 13.11 -7.21
CA LYS A 26 4.51 13.87 -6.53
C LYS A 26 3.11 13.65 -7.16
N ASP A 27 2.94 12.53 -7.83
CA ASP A 27 1.69 12.18 -8.50
C ASP A 27 0.63 11.77 -7.48
N LYS A 28 -0.52 12.47 -7.51
CA LYS A 28 -1.69 12.15 -6.67
C LYS A 28 -2.60 11.07 -7.28
N LYS A 29 -2.09 10.28 -8.23
CA LYS A 29 -2.89 9.26 -8.90
C LYS A 29 -3.26 8.14 -7.92
N PRO A 30 -4.50 7.61 -7.95
CA PRO A 30 -4.90 6.51 -7.08
C PRO A 30 -4.08 5.24 -7.36
N ILE A 31 -3.44 4.68 -6.34
CA ILE A 31 -2.62 3.47 -6.45
C ILE A 31 -3.51 2.24 -6.29
N LYS A 32 -3.81 1.54 -7.39
CA LYS A 32 -4.57 0.29 -7.34
C LYS A 32 -3.72 -0.87 -6.81
N THR A 33 -4.25 -1.58 -5.82
CA THR A 33 -3.66 -2.78 -5.23
C THR A 33 -4.68 -3.90 -5.07
N TRP A 34 -4.24 -5.14 -5.32
CA TRP A 34 -4.99 -6.36 -5.01
C TRP A 34 -4.58 -6.95 -3.65
N TRP A 35 -3.53 -6.42 -3.04
CA TRP A 35 -2.94 -6.97 -1.83
C TRP A 35 -3.48 -6.28 -0.59
N CYS A 36 -4.40 -6.94 0.12
CA CYS A 36 -4.98 -6.47 1.38
C CYS A 36 -4.14 -6.81 2.63
N ARG A 37 -2.97 -7.45 2.44
CA ARG A 37 -2.13 -7.97 3.53
C ARG A 37 -1.03 -7.01 3.99
N SER A 38 -0.86 -5.88 3.30
CA SER A 38 0.17 -4.88 3.57
C SER A 38 -0.25 -3.95 4.71
N THR A 39 0.70 -3.63 5.58
CA THR A 39 0.52 -2.64 6.65
C THR A 39 0.68 -1.23 6.09
N SER A 40 -0.13 -0.28 6.56
CA SER A 40 0.06 1.14 6.25
C SER A 40 1.35 1.65 6.87
N LEU A 41 2.29 2.11 6.03
CA LEU A 41 3.55 2.72 6.46
C LEU A 41 3.46 4.24 6.41
N PRO A 42 4.32 4.98 7.16
CA PRO A 42 4.35 6.44 7.12
C PRO A 42 4.55 7.00 5.70
N GLN A 43 5.32 6.32 4.84
CA GLN A 43 5.45 6.72 3.44
C GLN A 43 4.13 6.71 2.65
N CYS A 44 3.07 6.06 3.12
CA CYS A 44 1.77 6.04 2.44
C CYS A 44 0.88 7.25 2.80
N ILE A 45 1.29 8.10 3.75
CA ILE A 45 0.49 9.25 4.20
C ILE A 45 0.29 10.22 3.02
N GLY A 46 -0.97 10.65 2.82
CA GLY A 46 -1.33 11.57 1.75
C GLY A 46 -1.44 10.95 0.35
N ARG A 47 -1.38 9.61 0.22
CA ARG A 47 -1.58 8.88 -1.04
C ARG A 47 -2.89 8.09 -1.00
N THR A 48 -3.69 8.21 -2.06
CA THR A 48 -4.92 7.42 -2.21
C THR A 48 -4.56 6.02 -2.70
N VAL A 49 -4.80 5.00 -1.86
CA VAL A 49 -4.59 3.59 -2.20
C VAL A 49 -5.95 2.95 -2.38
N VAL A 50 -6.17 2.36 -3.55
CA VAL A 50 -7.44 1.72 -3.92
C VAL A 50 -7.28 0.21 -3.80
N VAL A 51 -7.93 -0.40 -2.82
CA VAL A 51 -7.74 -1.79 -2.40
C VAL A 51 -8.86 -2.66 -2.97
N HIS A 52 -8.50 -3.80 -3.57
CA HIS A 52 -9.47 -4.75 -4.09
C HIS A 52 -10.17 -5.53 -2.96
N ASN A 53 -11.50 -5.50 -2.91
CA ASN A 53 -12.28 -6.26 -1.92
C ASN A 53 -12.82 -7.61 -2.43
N GLY A 54 -12.44 -8.03 -3.65
CA GLY A 54 -12.96 -9.25 -4.29
C GLY A 54 -14.03 -9.00 -5.36
N LYS A 55 -14.64 -7.81 -5.35
CA LYS A 55 -15.61 -7.38 -6.38
C LYS A 55 -15.18 -6.09 -7.07
N GLN A 56 -14.65 -5.14 -6.29
CA GLN A 56 -14.35 -3.78 -6.73
C GLN A 56 -13.11 -3.26 -6.02
N HIS A 57 -12.47 -2.26 -6.62
CA HIS A 57 -11.38 -1.51 -6.01
C HIS A 57 -12.00 -0.30 -5.27
N LEU A 58 -11.84 -0.26 -3.94
CA LEU A 58 -12.30 0.80 -3.03
C LEU A 58 -11.15 1.71 -2.60
#